data_AF-A0A927DRU8-F1
#
_entry.id   AF-A0A927DRU8-F1
#
_cell.length_a   1.000
_cell.length_b   1.000
_cell.length_c   1.000
_cell.angle_alpha   90.00
_cell.angle_beta   90.00
_cell.angle_gamma   90.00
#
_symmetry.space_group_name_H-M   'P 1'
#
loop_
_entity.id
_entity.type
_entity.pdbx_description
1 polymer ?
#
loop_
_entity_poly.entity_id
_entity_poly.type
_entity_poly.pdbx_seq_one_letter_code
_entity_poly.pdbx_strand_id
1 'polypeptide(L)'
;MIGENLKRMNDGLQKIVSDLRKDPHALETVWVSVIAFAGIARTIVPLHDIVSFYPPRLPVGGGTNLATALRELTTQIDSQVRKTTLEEKGDWKPVVYLLTDGRPTDDISAEVKRWNEFYAKK
;
A
#
# COMPACT_ATOMS: atom_id res chain seq x y z
N MET A 1 -0.83 -10.74 -13.01
CA MET A 1 -1.76 -9.80 -13.67
C MET A 1 -1.21 -9.17 -14.94
N ILE A 2 -1.83 -9.44 -16.10
CA ILE A 2 -1.49 -8.80 -17.38
C ILE A 2 -2.75 -8.43 -18.18
N GLY A 3 -2.59 -7.59 -19.21
CA GLY A 3 -3.66 -7.26 -20.13
C GLY A 3 -4.77 -6.42 -19.49
N GLU A 4 -6.03 -6.83 -19.69
CA GLU A 4 -7.20 -6.07 -19.27
C GLU A 4 -7.26 -5.81 -17.76
N ASN A 5 -6.85 -6.79 -16.94
CA ASN A 5 -6.84 -6.63 -15.48
C ASN A 5 -5.87 -5.53 -15.03
N LEU A 6 -4.69 -5.43 -15.67
CA LEU A 6 -3.73 -4.38 -15.40
C LEU A 6 -4.28 -3.01 -15.80
N LYS A 7 -4.98 -2.93 -16.93
CA LYS A 7 -5.64 -1.69 -17.36
C LYS A 7 -6.71 -1.26 -16.34
N ARG A 8 -7.59 -2.17 -15.93
CA ARG A 8 -8.63 -1.90 -14.92
C ARG A 8 -8.04 -1.45 -13.58
N MET A 9 -6.91 -2.01 -13.16
CA MET A 9 -6.21 -1.57 -11.95
C MET A 9 -5.67 -0.14 -12.10
N ASN A 10 -5.02 0.18 -13.23
CA ASN A 10 -4.54 1.54 -13.51
C ASN A 10 -5.69 2.55 -13.53
N ASP A 11 -6.80 2.22 -14.21
CA ASP A 11 -7.99 3.07 -14.29
C ASP A 11 -8.62 3.26 -12.89
N GLY A 12 -8.67 2.19 -12.09
CA GLY A 12 -9.14 2.25 -10.70
C GLY A 12 -8.29 3.15 -9.82
N LEU A 13 -6.96 3.04 -9.90
CA LEU A 13 -6.03 3.89 -9.15
C LEU A 13 -6.18 5.37 -9.55
N GLN A 14 -6.29 5.65 -10.85
CA GLN A 14 -6.54 7.01 -11.34
C GLN A 14 -7.86 7.58 -10.81
N LYS A 15 -8.92 6.76 -10.79
CA LYS A 15 -10.23 7.16 -10.27
C LYS A 15 -10.17 7.50 -8.78
N ILE A 16 -9.54 6.63 -7.96
CA ILE A 16 -9.36 6.87 -6.53
C ILE A 16 -8.64 8.20 -6.28
N VAL A 17 -7.54 8.45 -6.99
CA VAL A 17 -6.78 9.70 -6.84
C VAL A 17 -7.59 10.91 -7.29
N SER A 18 -8.30 10.81 -8.42
CA SER A 18 -9.20 11.86 -8.89
C SER A 18 -10.27 12.20 -7.85
N ASP A 19 -10.86 11.19 -7.23
CA ASP A 19 -11.97 11.40 -6.28
C ASP A 19 -11.46 11.95 -4.94
N LEU A 20 -10.32 11.46 -4.44
CA LEU A 20 -9.66 12.04 -3.26
C LEU A 20 -9.23 13.49 -3.50
N ARG A 21 -8.78 13.84 -4.71
CA ARG A 21 -8.39 15.23 -5.02
C ARG A 21 -9.55 16.22 -5.06
N LYS A 22 -10.79 15.74 -5.15
CA LYS A 22 -12.00 16.58 -5.13
C LYS A 22 -12.50 16.83 -3.70
N ASP A 23 -12.03 16.06 -2.72
CA ASP A 23 -12.42 16.20 -1.32
C ASP A 23 -11.42 17.12 -0.59
N PRO A 24 -11.82 18.34 -0.18
CA PRO A 24 -10.95 19.27 0.52
C PRO A 24 -10.32 18.69 1.80
N HIS A 25 -11.05 17.83 2.52
CA HIS A 25 -10.50 17.19 3.73
C HIS A 25 -9.41 16.18 3.38
N ALA A 26 -9.58 15.44 2.29
CA ALA A 26 -8.57 14.49 1.83
C ALA A 26 -7.29 15.19 1.37
N LEU A 27 -7.39 16.37 0.75
CA LEU A 27 -6.23 17.16 0.34
C LEU A 27 -5.30 17.53 1.51
N GLU A 28 -5.86 17.73 2.70
CA GLU A 28 -5.11 18.11 3.89
C GLU A 28 -4.61 16.91 4.71
N THR A 29 -5.26 15.75 4.58
CA THR A 29 -5.08 14.64 5.52
C THR A 29 -4.59 13.33 4.89
N VAL A 30 -4.78 13.13 3.58
CA VAL A 30 -4.53 11.85 2.93
C VAL A 30 -3.14 11.80 2.33
N TRP A 31 -2.43 10.73 2.69
CA TRP A 31 -1.14 10.34 2.13
C TRP A 31 -1.27 8.96 1.48
N VAL A 32 -0.57 8.77 0.36
CA VAL A 32 -0.66 7.55 -0.46
C VAL A 32 0.75 7.06 -0.82
N SER A 33 0.94 5.75 -0.71
CA SER A 33 2.13 5.01 -1.12
C SER A 33 1.71 3.82 -1.98
N VAL A 34 2.58 3.36 -2.87
CA VAL A 34 2.32 2.19 -3.72
C VAL A 34 3.48 1.21 -3.63
N ILE A 35 3.15 -0.01 -3.19
CA ILE A 35 4.05 -1.17 -3.23
C ILE A 35 3.62 -2.04 -4.40
N ALA A 36 4.54 -2.26 -5.35
CA ALA A 36 4.34 -3.25 -6.39
C ALA A 36 5.07 -4.54 -6.00
N PHE A 37 4.41 -5.68 -6.20
CA PHE A 37 5.00 -6.97 -5.93
C PHE A 37 4.68 -8.00 -7.01
N ALA A 38 5.68 -8.83 -7.30
CA ALA A 38 5.60 -10.02 -8.14
C ALA A 38 6.62 -11.02 -7.55
N GLY A 39 7.65 -11.45 -8.29
CA GLY A 39 8.76 -12.23 -7.73
C GLY A 39 9.61 -11.46 -6.71
N ILE A 40 9.54 -10.13 -6.72
CA ILE A 40 10.10 -9.24 -5.69
C ILE A 40 9.03 -8.21 -5.30
N ALA A 41 9.13 -7.64 -4.11
CA ALA A 41 8.29 -6.51 -3.68
C ALA A 41 9.13 -5.24 -3.50
N ARG A 42 8.61 -4.09 -3.94
CA ARG A 42 9.25 -2.79 -3.79
C ARG A 42 8.21 -1.68 -3.66
N THR A 43 8.50 -0.70 -2.82
CA THR A 43 7.81 0.59 -2.83
C THR A 43 8.19 1.35 -4.10
N ILE A 44 7.26 1.47 -5.04
CA ILE A 44 7.46 2.15 -6.34
C ILE A 44 7.04 3.62 -6.31
N VAL A 45 6.19 3.98 -5.36
CA VAL A 45 5.87 5.35 -5.02
C VAL A 45 5.95 5.46 -3.51
N PRO A 46 6.92 6.22 -2.95
CA PRO A 46 6.98 6.50 -1.52
C PRO A 46 5.69 7.17 -1.03
N LEU A 47 5.49 7.25 0.28
CA LEU A 47 4.35 7.96 0.86
C LEU A 47 4.45 9.46 0.55
N HIS A 48 3.46 9.98 -0.18
CA HIS A 48 3.32 11.39 -0.51
C HIS A 48 1.91 11.85 -0.17
N ASP A 49 1.76 13.15 0.08
CA ASP A 49 0.44 13.77 0.13
C ASP A 49 -0.30 13.60 -1.21
N ILE A 50 -1.63 13.54 -1.15
CA ILE A 50 -2.47 13.28 -2.34
C ILE A 50 -2.37 14.38 -3.42
N VAL A 51 -2.01 15.61 -3.02
CA VAL A 51 -1.84 16.74 -3.95
C VAL A 51 -0.64 16.46 -4.86
N SER A 52 0.46 15.99 -4.28
CA SER A 52 1.71 15.66 -4.98
C SER A 52 1.73 14.26 -5.61
N PHE A 53 0.78 13.39 -5.25
CA PHE A 53 0.75 12.01 -5.73
C PHE A 53 0.38 11.87 -7.22
N TYR A 54 1.25 11.26 -8.02
CA TYR A 54 0.95 10.89 -9.40
C TYR A 54 0.86 9.35 -9.53
N PRO A 55 -0.25 8.79 -10.06
CA PRO A 55 -0.37 7.36 -10.27
C PRO A 55 0.77 6.79 -11.12
N PRO A 56 1.54 5.80 -10.64
CA PRO A 56 2.62 5.20 -11.41
C PRO A 56 2.05 4.29 -12.49
N ARG A 57 2.85 4.03 -13.53
CA ARG A 57 2.61 2.85 -14.38
C ARG A 57 3.05 1.61 -13.61
N LEU A 58 2.10 0.72 -13.34
CA LEU A 58 2.37 -0.49 -12.58
C LEU A 58 3.27 -1.44 -13.40
N PRO A 59 4.40 -1.89 -12.83
CA PRO A 59 5.30 -2.81 -13.51
C PRO A 59 4.66 -4.19 -13.66
N VAL A 60 5.05 -4.90 -14.70
CA VAL A 60 4.67 -6.30 -14.91
C VAL A 60 5.80 -7.20 -14.42
N GLY A 61 5.46 -8.20 -13.61
CA GLY A 61 6.40 -9.21 -13.14
C GLY A 61 5.71 -10.57 -12.99
N GLY A 62 6.52 -11.63 -12.95
CA GLY A 62 6.05 -13.00 -12.72
C GLY A 62 6.14 -13.39 -11.24
N GLY A 63 5.24 -14.27 -10.79
CA GLY A 63 5.16 -14.74 -9.40
C GLY A 63 4.35 -13.82 -8.49
N THR A 64 4.12 -14.27 -7.26
CA THR A 64 3.30 -13.59 -6.24
C THR A 64 3.97 -13.75 -4.88
N ASN A 65 5.11 -13.09 -4.69
CA ASN A 65 5.95 -13.17 -3.49
C ASN A 65 5.32 -12.30 -2.37
N LEU A 66 4.25 -12.82 -1.76
CA LEU A 66 3.37 -12.07 -0.87
C LEU A 66 3.99 -11.86 0.51
N ALA A 67 4.78 -12.79 1.04
CA ALA A 67 5.49 -12.59 2.30
C ALA A 67 6.47 -11.42 2.17
N THR A 68 7.17 -11.32 1.04
CA THR A 68 8.06 -10.17 0.77
C THR A 68 7.28 -8.86 0.68
N ALA A 69 6.08 -8.88 0.09
CA ALA A 69 5.21 -7.70 0.04
C ALA A 69 4.69 -7.28 1.43
N LEU A 70 4.30 -8.24 2.27
CA LEU A 70 3.90 -7.98 3.66
C LEU A 70 5.06 -7.44 4.50
N ARG A 71 6.27 -7.96 4.27
CA ARG A 71 7.49 -7.45 4.92
C ARG A 71 7.76 -6.00 4.53
N GLU A 72 7.75 -5.69 3.24
CA GLU A 72 7.92 -4.31 2.75
C GLU A 72 6.84 -3.39 3.34
N LEU A 73 5.57 -3.82 3.34
CA LEU A 73 4.46 -3.08 3.94
C LEU A 73 4.69 -2.76 5.42
N THR A 74 5.05 -3.77 6.22
CA THR A 74 5.30 -3.55 7.66
C THR A 74 6.50 -2.64 7.90
N THR A 75 7.56 -2.73 7.09
CA THR A 75 8.69 -1.78 7.11
C THR A 75 8.25 -0.35 6.80
N GLN A 76 7.40 -0.14 5.78
CA GLN A 76 6.89 1.20 5.45
C GLN A 76 6.00 1.75 6.58
N ILE A 77 5.11 0.93 7.15
CA ILE A 77 4.26 1.33 8.28
C ILE A 77 5.11 1.73 9.49
N ASP A 78 6.07 0.88 9.89
CA ASP A 78 6.90 1.12 11.08
C ASP A 78 7.79 2.37 10.94
N SER A 79 8.21 2.71 9.72
CA SER A 79 9.11 3.83 9.46
C SER A 79 8.40 5.17 9.25
N GLN A 80 7.13 5.15 8.83
CA GLN A 80 6.46 6.38 8.39
C GLN A 80 5.25 6.76 9.24
N VAL A 81 4.57 5.80 9.87
CA VAL A 81 3.36 6.08 10.66
C VAL A 81 3.75 6.56 12.05
N ARG A 82 3.41 7.80 12.36
CA ARG A 82 3.63 8.42 13.67
C ARG A 82 2.51 8.06 14.61
N LYS A 83 2.85 7.55 15.79
CA LYS A 83 1.87 7.23 16.82
C LYS A 83 1.56 8.47 17.65
N THR A 84 0.30 8.59 18.07
CA THR A 84 -0.12 9.59 19.05
C THR A 84 0.66 9.43 20.34
N THR A 85 1.23 10.54 20.81
CA THR A 85 1.87 10.66 22.12
C THR A 85 1.00 11.56 23.02
N LEU A 86 1.44 11.81 24.25
CA LEU A 86 0.76 12.77 25.13
C LEU A 86 0.91 14.22 24.64
N GLU A 87 1.94 14.48 23.83
CA GLU A 87 2.33 15.83 23.41
C GLU A 87 1.86 16.14 21.98
N GLU A 88 1.76 15.12 21.12
CA GLU A 88 1.43 15.29 19.70
C GLU A 88 0.42 14.23 19.24
N LYS A 89 -0.59 14.68 18.48
CA LYS A 89 -1.51 13.77 17.79
C LYS A 89 -0.80 13.12 16.61
N GLY A 90 -0.80 11.79 16.56
CA GLY A 90 -0.21 11.03 15.47
C GLY A 90 -1.18 10.77 14.33
N ASP A 91 -0.72 9.95 13.40
CA ASP A 91 -1.46 9.56 12.21
C ASP A 91 -2.64 8.65 12.55
N TRP A 92 -3.65 8.67 11.69
CA TRP A 92 -4.74 7.69 11.74
C TRP A 92 -4.23 6.29 11.38
N LYS A 93 -5.00 5.28 11.79
CA LYS A 93 -4.73 3.89 11.42
C LYS A 93 -4.67 3.76 9.88
N PRO A 94 -3.56 3.26 9.31
CA PRO A 94 -3.43 3.11 7.87
C PRO A 94 -4.46 2.14 7.29
N VAL A 95 -4.95 2.45 6.10
CA VAL A 95 -5.79 1.56 5.30
C VAL A 95 -4.93 0.93 4.21
N VAL A 96 -4.95 -0.39 4.11
CA VAL A 96 -4.15 -1.15 3.13
C VAL A 96 -5.09 -1.87 2.17
N TYR A 97 -4.93 -1.61 0.87
CA TYR A 97 -5.61 -2.33 -0.19
C TYR A 97 -4.63 -3.33 -0.83
N LEU A 98 -4.84 -4.62 -0.58
CA LEU A 98 -4.07 -5.69 -1.22
C LEU A 98 -4.81 -6.18 -2.46
N LEU A 99 -4.20 -5.98 -3.63
CA LEU A 99 -4.72 -6.47 -4.91
C LEU A 99 -3.78 -7.54 -5.48
N THR A 100 -4.32 -8.71 -5.77
CA THR A 100 -3.59 -9.84 -6.38
C THR A 100 -4.56 -10.68 -7.21
N ASP A 101 -4.06 -11.27 -8.30
CA ASP A 101 -4.82 -12.18 -9.18
C ASP A 101 -4.43 -13.66 -9.02
N GLY A 102 -3.61 -13.99 -8.03
CA GLY A 102 -3.11 -15.35 -7.83
C GLY A 102 -2.78 -15.70 -6.38
N ARG A 103 -2.49 -16.98 -6.17
CA ARG A 103 -2.02 -17.51 -4.89
C ARG A 103 -0.56 -17.11 -4.64
N PRO A 104 -0.14 -16.94 -3.37
CA PRO A 104 1.25 -16.72 -3.02
C PRO A 104 2.16 -17.81 -3.59
N THR A 105 3.35 -17.43 -4.04
CA THR A 105 4.39 -18.36 -4.53
C THR A 105 5.45 -18.67 -3.47
N ASP A 106 5.36 -18.05 -2.30
CA ASP A 106 6.25 -18.13 -1.15
C ASP A 106 5.46 -18.49 0.13
N ASP A 107 6.19 -18.88 1.19
CA ASP A 107 5.57 -19.15 2.50
C ASP A 107 5.28 -17.85 3.25
N ILE A 108 3.99 -17.57 3.44
CA ILE A 108 3.48 -16.36 4.10
C ILE A 108 3.31 -16.52 5.61
N SER A 109 3.48 -17.72 6.16
CA SER A 109 3.06 -18.05 7.53
C SER A 109 3.69 -17.14 8.59
N ALA A 110 4.99 -16.87 8.46
CA ALA A 110 5.72 -16.01 9.39
C ALA A 110 5.23 -14.55 9.36
N GLU A 111 5.00 -13.99 8.18
CA GLU A 111 4.57 -12.60 8.02
C GLU A 111 3.10 -12.41 8.41
N VAL A 112 2.23 -13.39 8.14
CA VAL A 112 0.85 -13.40 8.62
C VAL A 112 0.80 -13.49 10.14
N LYS A 113 1.63 -14.34 10.76
CA LYS A 113 1.75 -14.42 12.21
C LYS A 113 2.18 -13.08 12.79
N ARG A 114 3.24 -12.46 12.24
CA ARG A 114 3.71 -11.13 12.64
C ARG A 114 2.61 -10.07 12.51
N TRP A 115 1.87 -10.08 11.41
CA TRP A 115 0.74 -9.16 11.21
C TRP A 115 -0.30 -9.27 12.33
N ASN A 116 -0.73 -10.49 12.63
CA ASN A 116 -1.74 -10.76 13.65
C ASN A 116 -1.29 -10.39 15.06
N GLU A 117 -0.01 -10.61 15.37
CA GLU A 117 0.57 -10.30 16.68
C GLU A 117 0.75 -8.79 16.89
N PHE A 118 1.21 -8.06 15.87
CA PHE A 118 1.68 -6.68 16.05
C PHE A 118 0.83 -5.59 15.41
N TYR A 119 -0.01 -5.90 14.41
CA TYR A 119 -0.71 -4.90 13.59
C TYR A 119 -2.22 -5.07 13.57
N ALA A 120 -2.74 -6.30 13.59
CA ALA A 120 -4.19 -6.55 13.46
C ALA A 120 -5.03 -5.89 14.58
N LYS A 121 -4.48 -5.81 15.79
CA LYS A 121 -5.17 -5.33 17.00
C LYS A 121 -4.78 -3.91 17.44
N LYS A 122 -3.86 -3.25 16.74
CA LYS A 122 -3.50 -1.84 16.98
C LYS A 122 -4.35 -0.93 16.12
#